data_AF-A0A1K1NYU0-F1
#
_entry.id   AF-A0A1K1NYU0-F1
#
_cell.length_a   1.000
_cell.length_b   1.000
_cell.length_c   1.000
_cell.angle_alpha   90.00
_cell.angle_beta   90.00
_cell.angle_gamma   90.00
#
_symmetry.space_group_name_H-M   'P 1'
#
loop_
_entity.id
_entity.type
_entity.pdbx_description
1 polymer ?
#
loop_
_entity_poly.entity_id
_entity_poly.type
_entity_poly.pdbx_seq_one_letter_code
_entity_poly.pdbx_strand_id
1 'polypeptide(L)'
;MNEYARMKGKIVPEVASTTPDVRTDTTPARRPAPLSEAERLRVAENRRLVLTHMPELVAQISNLVKAGLIDGWRNVKSVQLLKKDLP
;
A
#
# COMPACT_ATOMS: atom_id res chain seq x y z
N MET A 1 -11.14 7.66 12.35
CA MET A 1 -11.06 7.74 10.87
C MET A 1 -9.64 8.13 10.50
N ASN A 2 -8.87 7.29 9.78
CA ASN A 2 -7.42 7.53 9.58
C ASN A 2 -7.13 8.44 8.38
N GLU A 3 -6.33 9.47 8.61
CA GLU A 3 -5.97 10.56 7.68
C GLU A 3 -5.33 10.06 6.36
N TYR A 4 -4.60 8.94 6.41
CA TYR A 4 -3.96 8.33 5.25
C TYR A 4 -4.94 7.81 4.18
N ALA A 5 -6.09 7.28 4.60
CA ALA A 5 -7.11 6.76 3.69
C ALA A 5 -7.82 7.88 2.92
N ARG A 6 -7.96 9.06 3.55
CA ARG A 6 -8.49 10.28 2.91
C ARG A 6 -7.54 10.83 1.87
N MET A 7 -6.22 10.76 2.11
CA MET A 7 -5.21 11.30 1.19
C MET A 7 -5.06 10.51 -0.12
N LYS A 8 -5.53 9.26 -0.18
CA LYS A 8 -5.32 8.33 -1.31
C LYS A 8 -6.58 7.91 -2.06
N GLY A 9 -7.74 8.47 -1.70
CA GLY A 9 -8.97 8.34 -2.49
C GLY A 9 -9.57 6.94 -2.58
N LYS A 10 -9.25 6.03 -1.67
CA LYS A 10 -9.84 4.69 -1.65
C LYS A 10 -10.97 4.64 -0.63
N ILE A 11 -12.18 4.79 -1.14
CA ILE A 11 -13.43 4.76 -0.39
C ILE A 11 -13.91 3.30 -0.38
N VAL A 12 -13.99 2.69 0.81
CA VAL A 12 -14.74 1.45 1.01
C VAL A 12 -16.22 1.85 1.07
N PRO A 13 -17.13 1.24 0.28
CA PRO A 13 -18.54 1.62 0.32
C PRO A 13 -19.20 0.92 1.51
N GLU A 14 -19.54 1.67 2.55
CA GLU A 14 -20.49 1.23 3.57
C GLU A 14 -21.64 2.25 3.67
N VAL A 15 -22.75 1.84 3.06
CA VAL A 15 -24.17 2.16 3.27
C VAL A 15 -24.56 3.50 3.91
N ALA A 16 -25.19 4.34 3.07
CA ALA A 16 -26.30 5.28 3.32
C ALA A 16 -26.33 6.14 4.61
N SER A 17 -26.22 7.46 4.45
CA SER A 17 -27.37 8.41 4.56
C SER A 17 -26.92 9.89 4.53
N THR A 18 -27.71 10.71 3.83
CA THR A 18 -27.82 12.19 3.90
C THR A 18 -26.94 13.03 2.94
N THR A 19 -27.66 13.72 2.05
CA THR A 19 -27.40 14.67 0.94
C THR A 19 -26.66 15.98 1.33
N PRO A 20 -26.36 16.91 0.40
CA PRO A 20 -25.72 16.81 -0.93
C PRO A 20 -24.55 17.83 -1.11
N ASP A 21 -23.89 17.77 -2.26
CA ASP A 21 -22.97 18.78 -2.80
C ASP A 21 -21.56 18.84 -2.17
N VAL A 22 -20.56 18.31 -2.89
CA VAL A 22 -19.34 19.01 -3.30
C VAL A 22 -18.56 18.06 -4.22
N ARG A 23 -18.60 18.40 -5.51
CA ARG A 23 -17.61 18.10 -6.55
C ARG A 23 -17.30 16.61 -6.77
N THR A 24 -17.92 16.05 -7.81
CA THR A 24 -17.32 15.03 -8.66
C THR A 24 -16.00 15.55 -9.23
N ASP A 25 -14.93 15.51 -8.42
CA ASP A 25 -13.58 15.62 -8.91
C ASP A 25 -13.29 14.31 -9.63
N THR A 26 -13.64 14.31 -10.92
CA THR A 26 -13.30 13.26 -11.86
C THR A 26 -11.82 13.41 -12.17
N THR A 27 -10.95 13.39 -11.15
CA THR A 27 -9.52 13.33 -11.38
C THR A 27 -9.27 11.96 -12.03
N PRO A 28 -8.82 11.89 -13.30
CA PRO A 28 -8.49 10.60 -13.88
C PRO A 28 -7.47 9.95 -12.94
N ALA A 29 -7.75 8.72 -12.48
CA ALA A 29 -6.88 7.96 -11.61
C ALA A 29 -5.46 8.01 -12.19
N ARG A 30 -4.63 8.91 -11.65
CA ARG A 30 -3.32 9.20 -12.20
C ARG A 30 -2.54 7.91 -12.03
N ARG A 31 -2.31 7.21 -13.15
CA ARG A 31 -1.52 5.98 -13.15
C ARG A 31 -0.24 6.30 -12.38
N PRO A 32 0.05 5.58 -11.30
CA PRO A 32 1.19 5.91 -10.48
C PRO A 32 2.44 5.79 -11.36
N ALA A 33 3.36 6.74 -11.19
CA ALA A 33 4.55 6.84 -12.02
C ALA A 33 5.27 5.48 -12.12
N PRO A 34 5.87 5.17 -13.27
CA PRO A 34 6.69 3.97 -13.38
C PRO A 34 7.81 4.03 -12.35
N LEU A 35 8.07 2.88 -11.70
CA LEU A 35 9.18 2.77 -10.76
C LEU A 35 10.50 2.98 -11.50
N SER A 36 11.37 3.80 -10.92
CA SER A 36 12.77 3.86 -11.34
C SER A 36 13.45 2.51 -11.19
N GLU A 37 14.59 2.32 -11.86
CA GLU A 37 15.31 1.04 -11.81
C GLU A 37 15.72 0.64 -10.39
N ALA A 38 16.25 1.59 -9.61
CA ALA A 38 16.62 1.38 -8.22
C ALA A 38 15.42 0.95 -7.35
N GLU A 39 14.24 1.53 -7.60
CA GLU A 39 13.02 1.16 -6.87
C GLU A 39 12.51 -0.23 -7.25
N ARG A 40 12.63 -0.63 -8.52
CA ARG A 40 12.28 -1.99 -8.96
C ARG A 40 13.18 -3.03 -8.27
N LEU A 41 14.49 -2.77 -8.22
CA LEU A 41 15.44 -3.65 -7.54
C LEU A 41 15.13 -3.76 -6.04
N ARG A 42 14.86 -2.64 -5.38
CA ARG A 42 14.45 -2.62 -3.96
C ARG A 42 13.16 -3.42 -3.73
N VAL A 43 12.15 -3.22 -4.57
CA VAL A 43 10.88 -3.96 -4.47
C VAL A 43 11.09 -5.46 -4.65
N ALA A 44 11.91 -5.86 -5.63
CA ALA A 44 12.24 -7.27 -5.85
C ALA A 44 12.95 -7.88 -4.65
N GLU A 45 13.93 -7.18 -4.08
CA GLU A 45 14.67 -7.67 -2.91
C GLU A 45 13.80 -7.75 -1.66
N ASN A 46 13.01 -6.70 -1.37
CA ASN A 46 12.07 -6.70 -0.25
C ASN A 46 11.07 -7.85 -0.38
N ARG A 47 10.54 -8.08 -1.59
CA ARG A 47 9.62 -9.18 -1.86
C ARG A 47 10.30 -10.54 -1.66
N ARG A 48 11.56 -10.69 -2.08
CA ARG A 48 12.35 -11.91 -1.89
C ARG A 48 12.54 -12.20 -0.40
N LEU A 49 12.99 -11.22 0.38
CA LEU A 49 13.20 -11.36 1.82
C LEU A 49 11.91 -11.76 2.53
N VAL A 50 10.80 -11.10 2.21
CA VAL A 50 9.49 -11.43 2.79
C VAL A 50 9.04 -12.82 2.38
N LEU A 51 9.16 -13.21 1.11
CA LEU A 51 8.79 -14.56 0.67
C LEU A 51 9.61 -15.66 1.36
N THR A 52 10.89 -15.40 1.63
CA THR A 52 11.79 -16.35 2.28
C THR A 52 11.54 -16.46 3.78
N HIS A 53 11.30 -15.35 4.48
CA HIS A 53 11.29 -15.32 5.94
C HIS A 53 9.89 -15.18 6.56
N MET A 54 8.94 -14.53 5.88
CA MET A 54 7.59 -14.25 6.37
C MET A 54 6.57 -14.21 5.22
N PRO A 55 6.32 -15.35 4.53
CA PRO A 55 5.47 -15.39 3.34
C PRO A 55 4.02 -14.95 3.60
N GLU A 56 3.53 -15.07 4.83
CA GLU A 56 2.20 -14.61 5.26
C GLU A 56 1.98 -13.11 5.06
N LEU A 57 3.04 -12.31 5.11
CA LEU A 57 2.95 -10.86 4.87
C LEU A 57 2.59 -10.53 3.43
N VAL A 58 2.82 -11.43 2.47
CA VAL A 58 2.43 -11.22 1.08
C VAL A 58 0.91 -11.09 0.95
N ALA A 59 0.17 -11.95 1.66
CA ALA A 59 -1.29 -11.90 1.71
C ALA A 59 -1.78 -10.61 2.40
N GLN A 60 -1.13 -10.21 3.49
CA GLN A 60 -1.45 -8.96 4.19
C GLN A 60 -1.23 -7.74 3.28
N ILE A 61 -0.09 -7.66 2.59
CA ILE A 61 0.19 -6.59 1.61
C ILE A 61 -0.88 -6.57 0.52
N SER A 62 -1.29 -7.74 -0.01
CA SER A 62 -2.39 -7.83 -0.98
C SER A 62 -3.71 -7.27 -0.43
N ASN A 63 -4.06 -7.62 0.82
CA ASN A 63 -5.27 -7.13 1.47
C ASN A 63 -5.21 -5.61 1.70
N LEU A 64 -4.05 -5.07 2.08
CA LEU A 64 -3.85 -3.62 2.22
C LEU A 64 -3.95 -2.90 0.88
N VAL A 65 -3.53 -3.51 -0.23
CA VAL A 65 -3.73 -2.95 -1.59
C VAL A 65 -5.22 -2.86 -1.94
N LYS A 66 -5.95 -3.96 -1.69
CA LYS A 66 -7.40 -4.08 -1.94
C LYS A 66 -8.20 -3.10 -1.08
N ALA A 67 -7.91 -3.04 0.22
CA ALA A 67 -8.52 -2.10 1.17
C ALA A 67 -8.10 -0.65 0.90
N GLY A 68 -7.02 -0.48 0.16
CA GLY A 68 -6.64 0.81 -0.33
C GLY A 68 -5.68 1.62 0.50
N LEU A 69 -5.04 0.95 1.43
CA LEU A 69 -4.15 1.57 2.39
C LEU A 69 -2.74 1.72 1.85
N ILE A 70 -2.37 0.96 0.81
CA ILE A 70 -1.07 1.07 0.14
C ILE A 70 -1.20 0.87 -1.38
N ASP A 71 -0.20 1.33 -2.12
CA ASP A 71 -0.07 1.14 -3.57
C ASP A 71 0.77 -0.13 -3.90
N GLY A 72 0.83 -1.06 -2.94
CA GLY A 72 1.52 -2.35 -3.01
C GLY A 72 2.95 -2.28 -2.52
N TRP A 73 3.79 -3.13 -3.10
CA TRP A 73 5.21 -3.24 -2.71
C TRP A 73 6.00 -1.94 -2.84
N ARG A 74 5.53 -0.98 -3.64
CA ARG A 74 6.15 0.35 -3.76
C ARG A 74 6.15 1.14 -2.45
N ASN A 75 5.16 0.90 -1.58
CA ASN A 75 5.09 1.53 -0.25
C ASN A 75 6.00 0.85 0.77
N VAL A 76 6.49 -0.36 0.49
CA VAL A 76 7.42 -1.08 1.37
C VAL A 76 8.81 -0.49 1.18
N LYS A 77 9.21 0.39 2.10
CA LYS A 77 10.49 1.12 2.03
C LYS A 77 11.67 0.27 2.47
N SER A 78 11.53 -0.52 3.53
CA SER A 78 12.59 -1.34 4.10
C SER A 78 12.03 -2.66 4.63
N VAL A 79 12.82 -3.72 4.49
CA VAL A 79 12.62 -5.01 5.16
C VAL A 79 13.93 -5.32 5.88
N GLN A 80 13.86 -5.52 7.20
CA GLN A 80 15.03 -5.78 8.03
C GLN A 80 14.86 -7.12 8.73
N LEU A 81 15.87 -7.98 8.62
CA LEU A 81 15.95 -9.22 9.37
C LEU A 81 16.67 -8.93 10.68
N LEU A 82 15.93 -8.93 11.78
CA LEU A 82 16.51 -8.78 13.10
C LEU A 82 17.07 -10.13 13.54
N LYS A 83 18.40 -10.22 13.71
CA LYS A 83 19.01 -11.37 14.38
C LYS A 83 18.64 -11.30 15.86
N LYS A 84 18.35 -12.45 16.46
CA LYS A 84 17.99 -12.59 17.88
C LYS A 84 19.23 -12.49 18.79
N ASP A 85 20.09 -11.52 18.54
CA ASP A 85 21.25 -11.19 19.37
C ASP A 85 21.17 -9.70 19.68
N LEU A 86 20.22 -9.35 20.55
CA LEU A 86 20.40 -8.17 21.41
C LEU A 86 21.22 -8.64 22.61
N PRO A 87 22.32 -7.96 22.98
CA PRO A 87 23.02 -8.21 24.24
C PRO A 87 22.13 -7.93 25.46
#